data_AF-A0A822DGP1-F1
#
_entry.id   AF-A0A822DGP1-F1
#
_cell.length_a   1.000
_cell.length_b   1.000
_cell.length_c   1.000
_cell.angle_alpha   90.00
_cell.angle_beta   90.00
_cell.angle_gamma   90.00
#
_symmetry.space_group_name_H-M   'P 1'
#
loop_
_entity.id
_entity.type
_entity.pdbx_description
1 polymer ?
#
loop_
_entity_poly.entity_id
_entity_poly.type
_entity_poly.pdbx_seq_one_letter_code
_entity_poly.pdbx_strand_id
1 'polypeptide(L)'
;VHHWLNRSFHNNNEQTIRRPHELESSLDYPPQSVDENLLRRILGSLIGLALGDALGAHVEFRPHQYMVEHPVKDLQGGGTWGLQKGQFTDDTSMALCLAISLIIHCDFNPYDQLVRYKWWYKDGYMSSTGQCFDIGSSTRQALNEFERRQHHLAERHNIPLK
;
A
#
# COMPACT_ATOMS: atom_id res chain seq x y z
N VAL A 1 19.05 11.04 -16.08
CA VAL A 1 18.02 11.68 -15.21
C VAL A 1 16.61 11.07 -15.40
N HIS A 2 16.40 10.10 -16.30
CA HIS A 2 15.09 9.44 -16.52
C HIS A 2 15.07 7.93 -16.16
N HIS A 3 15.96 7.45 -15.28
CA HIS A 3 16.05 6.00 -15.02
C HIS A 3 14.82 5.42 -14.30
N TRP A 4 14.03 6.26 -13.62
CA TRP A 4 12.86 5.86 -12.82
C TRP A 4 11.65 5.42 -13.66
N LEU A 5 11.66 5.64 -14.97
CA LEU A 5 10.58 5.23 -15.86
C LEU A 5 10.78 3.84 -16.49
N ASN A 6 11.98 3.22 -16.43
CA ASN A 6 12.39 2.49 -17.63
C ASN A 6 13.20 1.18 -17.51
N ARG A 7 13.05 0.36 -16.47
CA ARG A 7 13.59 -1.03 -16.58
C ARG A 7 12.66 -2.14 -16.13
N SER A 8 11.83 -1.92 -15.12
CA SER A 8 11.00 -3.00 -14.58
C SER A 8 9.60 -3.07 -15.17
N PHE A 9 9.20 -2.05 -15.94
CA PHE A 9 7.88 -1.95 -16.55
C PHE A 9 7.86 -2.30 -18.03
N HIS A 10 8.99 -2.15 -18.72
CA HIS A 10 9.05 -2.43 -20.15
C HIS A 10 9.42 -3.89 -20.37
N ASN A 11 8.63 -4.60 -21.17
CA ASN A 11 9.05 -5.89 -21.70
C ASN A 11 10.22 -5.63 -22.68
N ASN A 12 11.32 -6.39 -22.59
CA ASN A 12 12.53 -6.12 -23.36
C ASN A 12 12.33 -6.16 -24.90
N ASN A 13 11.16 -6.60 -25.38
CA ASN A 13 10.80 -6.66 -26.79
C ASN A 13 9.60 -5.80 -27.20
N GLU A 14 8.89 -5.12 -26.28
CA GLU A 14 7.72 -4.27 -26.62
C GLU A 14 7.60 -3.09 -25.64
N GLN A 15 7.30 -1.89 -26.17
CA GLN A 15 7.09 -0.64 -25.42
C GLN A 15 5.82 -0.65 -24.54
N THR A 16 5.53 -1.76 -23.85
CA THR A 16 4.33 -1.94 -23.05
C THR A 16 4.70 -1.94 -21.57
N ILE A 17 4.18 -0.95 -20.84
CA ILE A 17 4.26 -0.85 -19.38
C ILE A 17 3.39 -1.95 -18.78
N ARG A 18 3.98 -2.94 -18.11
CA ARG A 18 3.23 -3.93 -17.33
C ARG A 18 2.59 -3.28 -16.11
N ARG A 19 1.32 -3.57 -15.86
CA ARG A 19 0.63 -3.08 -14.66
C ARG A 19 1.14 -3.86 -13.44
N PRO A 20 1.28 -3.22 -12.28
CA PRO A 20 1.75 -3.88 -11.07
C PRO A 20 1.04 -5.22 -10.71
N HIS A 21 -0.25 -5.39 -10.97
CA HIS A 21 -0.96 -6.67 -10.78
C HIS A 21 -0.58 -7.76 -11.81
N GLU A 22 -0.17 -7.37 -13.02
CA GLU A 22 0.32 -8.31 -14.03
C GLU A 22 1.67 -8.90 -13.60
N LEU A 23 2.45 -8.19 -12.80
CA LEU A 23 3.74 -8.65 -12.28
C LEU A 23 3.57 -9.66 -11.12
N GLU A 24 2.44 -9.60 -10.41
CA GLU A 24 2.13 -10.50 -9.29
C GLU A 24 1.91 -11.94 -9.74
N SER A 25 1.36 -12.14 -10.94
CA SER A 25 1.17 -13.48 -11.50
C SER A 25 2.49 -14.18 -11.87
N SER A 26 3.62 -13.47 -11.84
CA SER A 26 4.96 -14.01 -12.07
C SER A 26 5.78 -14.22 -10.80
N LEU A 27 5.18 -14.03 -9.61
CA LEU A 27 5.86 -14.26 -8.35
C LEU A 27 6.03 -15.75 -8.07
N ASP A 28 7.28 -16.18 -7.91
CA ASP A 28 7.63 -17.54 -7.53
C ASP A 28 7.58 -17.65 -6.00
N TYR A 29 6.48 -18.22 -5.47
CA TYR A 29 6.21 -18.40 -4.05
C TYR A 29 5.90 -19.87 -3.76
N PRO A 30 6.41 -20.47 -2.65
CA PRO A 30 7.15 -19.86 -1.54
C PRO A 30 8.68 -19.79 -1.74
N PRO A 31 9.39 -18.89 -1.03
CA PRO A 31 10.85 -18.82 -1.08
C PRO A 31 11.52 -20.10 -0.57
N GLN A 32 12.68 -20.45 -1.14
CA GLN A 32 13.47 -21.60 -0.69
C GLN A 32 14.01 -21.39 0.74
N SER A 33 14.01 -22.49 1.51
CA SER A 33 14.35 -22.63 2.95
C SER A 33 14.77 -21.34 3.68
N VAL A 34 13.82 -20.74 4.41
CA VAL A 34 14.08 -19.63 5.33
C VAL A 34 14.23 -20.18 6.75
N ASP A 35 15.11 -19.59 7.56
CA ASP A 35 15.15 -19.89 9.00
C ASP A 35 13.77 -19.65 9.64
N GLU A 36 13.23 -20.68 10.30
CA GLU A 36 11.86 -20.65 10.83
C GLU A 36 11.68 -19.54 11.89
N ASN A 37 12.71 -19.26 12.69
CA ASN A 37 12.65 -18.22 13.71
C ASN A 37 12.60 -16.83 13.08
N LEU A 38 13.42 -16.58 12.06
CA LEU A 38 13.37 -15.34 11.28
C LEU A 38 12.02 -15.18 10.58
N LEU A 39 11.49 -16.23 9.95
CA LEU A 39 10.19 -16.21 9.29
C LEU A 39 9.07 -15.83 10.27
N ARG A 40 9.05 -16.43 11.47
CA ARG A 40 8.07 -16.10 12.51
C ARG A 40 8.15 -14.64 12.94
N ARG A 41 9.35 -14.06 13.04
CA ARG A 41 9.53 -12.63 13.36
C ARG A 41 9.03 -11.73 12.25
N ILE A 42 9.33 -12.05 11.00
CA ILE A 42 8.86 -11.28 9.83
C ILE A 42 7.33 -11.31 9.76
N LEU A 43 6.73 -12.50 9.85
CA LEU A 43 5.27 -12.66 9.89
C LEU A 43 4.66 -11.92 11.07
N GLY A 44 5.25 -12.06 12.26
CA GLY A 44 4.80 -11.35 13.47
C GLY A 44 4.84 -9.84 13.31
N SER A 45 5.84 -9.27 12.64
CA SER A 45 5.93 -7.84 12.38
C SER A 45 4.82 -7.36 11.43
N LEU A 46 4.58 -8.07 10.33
CA LEU A 46 3.57 -7.67 9.34
C LEU A 46 2.14 -7.88 9.86
N ILE A 47 1.88 -9.02 10.49
CA ILE A 47 0.59 -9.30 11.14
C ILE A 47 0.37 -8.35 12.32
N GLY A 48 1.40 -8.10 13.12
CA GLY A 48 1.35 -7.18 14.25
C GLY A 48 1.06 -5.74 13.83
N LEU A 49 1.60 -5.28 12.69
CA LEU A 49 1.24 -4.00 12.09
C LEU A 49 -0.26 -3.96 11.77
N ALA A 50 -0.79 -4.95 11.05
CA ALA A 50 -2.20 -4.98 10.67
C ALA A 50 -3.15 -5.10 11.88
N LEU A 51 -2.76 -5.87 12.90
CA LEU A 51 -3.53 -5.99 14.14
C LEU A 51 -3.50 -4.69 14.96
N GLY A 52 -2.33 -4.05 15.08
CA GLY A 52 -2.18 -2.80 15.81
C GLY A 52 -2.99 -1.67 15.17
N ASP A 53 -2.92 -1.56 13.85
CA ASP A 53 -3.75 -0.67 13.04
C ASP A 53 -5.25 -0.91 13.31
N ALA A 54 -5.76 -2.14 13.07
CA ALA A 54 -7.17 -2.45 13.26
C ALA A 54 -7.68 -2.25 14.71
N LEU A 55 -6.81 -2.45 15.72
CA LEU A 55 -7.12 -2.15 17.13
C LEU A 55 -7.17 -0.64 17.39
N GLY A 56 -6.21 0.11 16.86
CA GLY A 56 -6.09 1.56 17.04
C GLY A 56 -7.21 2.33 16.34
N ALA A 57 -7.63 1.87 15.16
CA ALA A 57 -8.69 2.48 14.36
C ALA A 57 -10.02 2.65 15.12
N HIS A 58 -10.31 1.76 16.07
CA HIS A 58 -11.51 1.85 16.91
C HIS A 58 -11.57 3.15 17.74
N VAL A 59 -10.42 3.62 18.21
CA VAL A 59 -10.30 4.78 19.12
C VAL A 59 -9.67 5.99 18.46
N GLU A 60 -9.47 5.95 17.16
CA GLU A 60 -8.90 7.06 16.41
C GLU A 60 -9.71 8.36 16.61
N PHE A 61 -9.00 9.48 16.78
CA PHE A 61 -9.55 10.82 17.09
C PHE A 61 -10.40 10.91 18.36
N ARG A 62 -10.42 9.87 19.22
CA ARG A 62 -11.10 9.92 20.51
C ARG A 62 -10.22 10.61 21.56
N PRO A 63 -10.81 11.41 22.47
CA PRO A 63 -10.06 11.99 23.57
C PRO A 63 -9.55 10.90 24.52
N HIS A 64 -8.46 11.18 25.24
CA HIS A 64 -7.86 10.22 26.15
C HIS A 64 -8.86 9.67 27.19
N GLN A 65 -9.74 10.52 27.72
CA GLN A 65 -10.77 10.12 28.69
C GLN A 65 -11.69 9.02 28.13
N TYR A 66 -12.03 9.09 26.84
CA TYR A 66 -12.85 8.05 26.19
C TYR A 66 -12.16 6.68 26.25
N MET A 67 -10.84 6.63 26.01
CA MET A 67 -10.06 5.38 26.05
C MET A 67 -9.91 4.82 27.46
N VAL A 68 -9.91 5.68 28.49
CA VAL A 68 -9.92 5.24 29.89
C VAL A 68 -11.25 4.57 30.25
N GLU A 69 -12.37 5.15 29.80
CA GLU A 69 -13.72 4.62 30.03
C GLU A 69 -14.03 3.40 29.14
N HIS A 70 -13.47 3.36 27.93
CA HIS A 70 -13.71 2.33 26.91
C HIS A 70 -12.39 1.70 26.45
N PRO A 71 -11.68 0.98 27.33
CA PRO A 71 -10.40 0.38 26.99
C PRO A 71 -10.54 -0.64 25.85
N VAL A 72 -9.65 -0.56 24.87
CA VAL A 72 -9.59 -1.52 23.75
C VAL A 72 -9.07 -2.85 24.27
N LYS A 73 -9.93 -3.88 24.24
CA LYS A 73 -9.61 -5.23 24.72
C LYS A 73 -9.59 -6.29 23.62
N ASP A 74 -10.16 -5.99 22.46
CA ASP A 74 -10.31 -6.90 21.34
C ASP A 74 -10.56 -6.10 20.04
N LEU A 75 -10.57 -6.79 18.90
CA LEU A 75 -10.94 -6.25 17.59
C LEU A 75 -12.44 -5.94 17.55
N GLN A 76 -12.78 -4.69 17.86
CA GLN A 76 -14.17 -4.24 17.98
C GLN A 76 -14.77 -3.73 16.65
N GLY A 77 -13.96 -3.26 15.70
CA GLY A 77 -14.45 -2.51 14.54
C GLY A 77 -14.98 -1.13 14.96
N GLY A 78 -15.95 -0.55 14.26
CA GLY A 78 -16.53 0.76 14.57
C GLY A 78 -15.55 1.91 14.32
N GLY A 79 -15.36 2.76 15.32
CA GLY A 79 -14.49 3.93 15.22
C GLY A 79 -15.06 5.03 14.31
N THR A 80 -14.19 5.95 13.90
CA THR A 80 -14.52 7.11 13.05
C THR A 80 -15.15 6.70 11.72
N TRP A 81 -14.73 5.56 11.19
CA TRP A 81 -15.09 5.08 9.85
C TRP A 81 -16.15 3.96 9.84
N GLY A 82 -16.63 3.53 11.02
CA GLY A 82 -17.67 2.49 11.10
C GLY A 82 -17.20 1.12 10.61
N LEU A 83 -15.94 0.77 10.85
CA LEU A 83 -15.27 -0.42 10.32
C LEU A 83 -15.89 -1.74 10.81
N GLN A 84 -15.79 -2.79 10.01
CA GLN A 84 -16.02 -4.15 10.49
C GLN A 84 -14.84 -4.62 11.35
N LYS A 85 -15.07 -5.64 12.17
CA LYS A 85 -14.02 -6.23 13.01
C LYS A 85 -12.85 -6.73 12.15
N GLY A 86 -11.64 -6.29 12.48
CA GLY A 86 -10.42 -6.69 11.78
C GLY A 86 -10.12 -5.90 10.50
N GLN A 87 -10.95 -4.94 10.09
CA GLN A 87 -10.59 -4.02 9.02
C GLN A 87 -9.51 -3.03 9.52
N PHE A 88 -8.42 -2.95 8.75
CA PHE A 88 -7.28 -2.06 8.95
C PHE A 88 -7.39 -0.80 8.09
N THR A 89 -6.61 0.25 8.36
CA THR A 89 -6.66 1.57 7.70
C THR A 89 -5.53 1.78 6.68
N ASP A 90 -5.09 3.03 6.49
CA ASP A 90 -4.07 3.43 5.54
C ASP A 90 -2.68 2.88 5.89
N ASP A 91 -2.34 2.74 7.18
CA ASP A 91 -1.08 2.16 7.65
C ASP A 91 -0.80 0.79 7.00
N THR A 92 -1.74 -0.14 7.12
CA THR A 92 -1.61 -1.47 6.52
C THR A 92 -1.74 -1.46 5.01
N SER A 93 -2.65 -0.64 4.45
CA SER A 93 -2.84 -0.55 3.00
C SER A 93 -1.56 -0.08 2.29
N MET A 94 -0.90 0.95 2.85
CA MET A 94 0.37 1.46 2.33
C MET A 94 1.52 0.47 2.55
N ALA A 95 1.58 -0.20 3.71
CA ALA A 95 2.58 -1.24 3.97
C ALA A 95 2.47 -2.40 2.97
N LEU A 96 1.27 -2.87 2.65
CA LEU A 96 1.03 -3.90 1.64
C LEU A 96 1.47 -3.44 0.25
N CYS A 97 1.11 -2.22 -0.14
CA CYS A 97 1.54 -1.65 -1.42
C CYS A 97 3.08 -1.60 -1.55
N LEU A 98 3.78 -1.20 -0.49
CA LEU A 98 5.25 -1.19 -0.45
C LEU A 98 5.83 -2.61 -0.51
N ALA A 99 5.29 -3.54 0.29
CA ALA A 99 5.75 -4.92 0.33
C ALA A 99 5.70 -5.58 -1.05
N ILE A 100 4.59 -5.40 -1.78
CA ILE A 100 4.45 -5.97 -3.12
C ILE A 100 5.47 -5.36 -4.10
N SER A 101 5.72 -4.05 -4.02
CA SER A 101 6.74 -3.38 -4.84
C SER A 101 8.15 -3.95 -4.59
N LEU A 102 8.51 -4.15 -3.32
CA LEU A 102 9.78 -4.74 -2.92
C LEU A 102 9.93 -6.17 -3.41
N ILE A 103 8.87 -6.98 -3.32
CA ILE A 103 8.89 -8.38 -3.75
C ILE A 103 9.07 -8.47 -5.27
N ILE A 104 8.33 -7.67 -6.03
CA ILE A 104 8.36 -7.71 -7.50
C ILE A 104 9.68 -7.21 -8.08
N HIS A 105 10.26 -6.19 -7.45
CA HIS A 105 11.50 -5.60 -7.94
C HIS A 105 12.75 -6.20 -7.33
N CYS A 106 12.62 -6.98 -6.24
CA CYS A 106 13.74 -7.40 -5.40
C CYS A 106 14.65 -6.23 -4.98
N ASP A 107 14.09 -5.01 -4.94
CA ASP A 107 14.77 -3.74 -4.70
C ASP A 107 13.74 -2.65 -4.39
N PHE A 108 14.20 -1.50 -3.89
CA PHE A 108 13.37 -0.33 -3.69
C PHE A 108 13.13 0.42 -5.00
N ASN A 109 11.89 0.40 -5.49
CA ASN A 109 11.45 1.18 -6.64
C ASN A 109 10.43 2.27 -6.23
N PRO A 110 10.87 3.54 -6.06
CA PRO A 110 9.99 4.60 -5.60
C PRO A 110 8.86 4.94 -6.60
N TYR A 111 9.07 4.68 -7.89
CA TYR A 111 8.02 4.93 -8.89
C TYR A 111 6.90 3.90 -8.79
N ASP A 112 7.24 2.61 -8.72
CA ASP A 112 6.24 1.53 -8.57
C ASP A 112 5.47 1.67 -7.25
N GLN A 113 6.17 1.98 -6.16
CA GLN A 113 5.55 2.30 -4.88
C GLN A 113 4.47 3.39 -5.01
N LEU A 114 4.81 4.53 -5.64
CA LEU A 114 3.86 5.63 -5.83
C LEU A 114 2.70 5.27 -6.78
N VAL A 115 2.93 4.44 -7.79
CA VAL A 115 1.86 3.90 -8.63
C VAL A 115 0.88 3.06 -7.81
N ARG A 116 1.38 2.17 -6.94
CA ARG A 116 0.53 1.33 -6.08
C ARG A 116 -0.22 2.14 -5.03
N TYR A 117 0.43 3.13 -4.43
CA TYR A 117 -0.24 4.06 -3.52
C TYR A 117 -1.34 4.85 -4.24
N LYS A 118 -1.11 5.24 -5.50
CA LYS A 118 -2.14 5.88 -6.32
C LYS A 118 -3.32 4.93 -6.58
N TRP A 119 -3.09 3.66 -6.87
CA TRP A 119 -4.16 2.67 -7.03
C TRP A 119 -4.94 2.41 -5.74
N TRP A 120 -4.26 2.37 -4.59
CA TRP A 120 -4.94 2.34 -3.31
C TRP A 120 -5.83 3.57 -3.19
N TYR A 121 -5.28 4.76 -3.43
CA TYR A 121 -5.97 6.04 -3.31
C TYR A 121 -7.19 6.18 -4.25
N LYS A 122 -7.08 5.75 -5.51
CA LYS A 122 -8.13 5.92 -6.53
C LYS A 122 -9.12 4.77 -6.58
N ASP A 123 -8.63 3.54 -6.41
CA ASP A 123 -9.36 2.31 -6.75
C ASP A 123 -9.54 1.37 -5.54
N GLY A 124 -9.01 1.73 -4.37
CA GLY A 124 -9.10 0.89 -3.17
C GLY A 124 -8.21 -0.36 -3.20
N TYR A 125 -7.19 -0.38 -4.07
CA TYR A 125 -6.21 -1.48 -4.11
C TYR A 125 -5.59 -1.72 -2.72
N MET A 126 -5.56 -2.98 -2.27
CA MET A 126 -5.09 -3.39 -0.93
C MET A 126 -5.81 -2.74 0.26
N SER A 127 -7.02 -2.19 0.05
CA SER A 127 -7.88 -1.70 1.14
C SER A 127 -8.69 -2.83 1.77
N SER A 128 -8.85 -2.78 3.10
CA SER A 128 -9.73 -3.68 3.85
C SER A 128 -11.23 -3.45 3.61
N THR A 129 -11.60 -2.30 3.05
CA THR A 129 -13.00 -1.90 2.75
C THR A 129 -13.31 -1.88 1.25
N GLY A 130 -12.31 -2.15 0.40
CA GLY A 130 -12.42 -2.05 -1.06
C GLY A 130 -12.41 -0.61 -1.60
N GLN A 131 -12.20 0.41 -0.75
CA GLN A 131 -12.05 1.82 -1.14
C GLN A 131 -10.94 2.49 -0.33
N CYS A 132 -10.35 3.58 -0.84
CA CYS A 132 -9.45 4.40 -0.02
C CYS A 132 -10.24 5.17 1.04
N PHE A 133 -9.79 5.09 2.28
CA PHE A 133 -10.23 5.94 3.38
C PHE A 133 -9.04 6.26 4.27
N ASP A 134 -9.23 7.17 5.23
CA ASP A 134 -8.22 7.57 6.23
C ASP A 134 -6.90 8.16 5.70
N ILE A 135 -6.79 8.39 4.39
CA ILE A 135 -5.57 8.95 3.80
C ILE A 135 -5.21 10.32 4.38
N GLY A 136 -4.06 10.37 5.05
CA GLY A 136 -3.46 11.58 5.59
C GLY A 136 -3.25 12.69 4.54
N SER A 137 -3.35 13.95 4.99
CA SER A 137 -3.30 15.12 4.12
C SER A 137 -1.99 15.23 3.33
N SER A 138 -0.85 14.91 3.96
CA SER A 138 0.47 14.92 3.32
C SER A 138 0.59 13.84 2.25
N THR A 139 0.14 12.62 2.54
CA THR A 139 0.14 11.49 1.58
C THR A 139 -0.72 11.83 0.37
N ARG A 140 -1.93 12.36 0.61
CA ARG A 140 -2.84 12.80 -0.47
C ARG A 140 -2.21 13.87 -1.36
N GLN A 141 -1.57 14.87 -0.76
CA GLN A 141 -0.88 15.93 -1.52
C GLN A 141 0.26 15.37 -2.36
N ALA A 142 1.07 14.47 -1.79
CA ALA A 142 2.17 13.82 -2.52
C ALA A 142 1.68 13.01 -3.72
N LEU A 143 0.59 12.24 -3.57
CA LEU A 143 0.01 11.44 -4.65
C LEU A 143 -0.62 12.30 -5.75
N ASN A 144 -1.29 13.39 -5.38
CA ASN A 144 -1.83 14.35 -6.35
C ASN A 144 -0.71 15.03 -7.15
N GLU A 145 0.38 15.42 -6.50
CA GLU A 145 1.55 15.99 -7.19
C GLU A 145 2.25 14.97 -8.09
N PHE A 146 2.35 13.72 -7.64
CA PHE A 146 2.87 12.62 -8.46
C PHE A 146 2.04 12.42 -9.74
N GLU A 147 0.71 12.33 -9.60
CA GLU A 147 -0.22 12.20 -10.73
C GLU A 147 -0.10 13.39 -11.69
N ARG A 148 -0.09 14.62 -11.19
CA ARG A 148 0.11 15.83 -12.00
C ARG A 148 1.40 15.78 -12.81
N ARG A 149 2.50 15.33 -12.21
CA ARG A 149 3.80 15.18 -12.91
C ARG A 149 3.76 14.06 -13.95
N GLN A 150 3.07 12.96 -13.68
CA GLN A 150 2.87 11.89 -14.67
C GLN A 150 2.12 12.42 -15.90
N HIS A 151 1.04 13.17 -15.71
CA HIS A 151 0.29 13.83 -16.81
C HIS A 151 1.18 14.75 -17.63
N HIS A 152 1.90 15.66 -16.98
CA HIS A 152 2.78 16.60 -17.67
C HIS A 152 3.88 15.91 -18.51
N LEU A 153 4.48 14.84 -17.98
CA LEU A 153 5.49 14.07 -18.71
C LEU A 153 4.88 13.32 -19.90
N ALA A 154 3.71 12.72 -19.72
CA ALA A 154 3.02 12.01 -20.77
C ALA A 154 2.66 12.91 -21.95
N GLU A 155 2.12 14.10 -21.67
CA GLU A 155 1.83 15.14 -22.67
C GLU A 155 3.09 15.56 -23.42
N ARG A 156 4.18 15.86 -22.69
CA ARG A 156 5.45 16.28 -23.28
C ARG A 156 6.05 15.24 -24.24
N HIS A 157 5.80 13.96 -23.99
CA HIS A 157 6.37 12.85 -24.75
C HIS A 157 5.37 12.13 -25.66
N ASN A 158 4.14 12.64 -25.80
CA ASN A 158 3.05 12.01 -26.56
C ASN A 158 2.80 10.54 -26.14
N ILE A 159 2.95 10.24 -24.85
CA ILE A 159 2.69 8.90 -24.30
C ILE A 159 1.22 8.85 -23.87
N PRO A 160 0.40 7.92 -24.37
CA PRO A 160 -0.96 7.77 -23.90
C PRO A 160 -0.97 7.23 -22.46
N LEU A 161 -1.63 7.93 -21.55
CA LEU A 161 -1.91 7.43 -20.21
C LEU A 161 -3.12 6.50 -20.27
N LYS A 162 -2.91 5.25 -19.85
CA LYS A 162 -3.98 4.25 -19.66
C LYS A 162 -4.39 4.17 -18.20
#